data_AF-A0A382H8R1-F1
#
_entry.id   AF-A0A382H8R1-F1
#
_cell.length_a   1.000
_cell.length_b   1.000
_cell.length_c   1.000
_cell.angle_alpha   90.00
_cell.angle_beta   90.00
_cell.angle_gamma   90.00
#
_symmetry.space_group_name_H-M   'P 1'
#
loop_
_entity.id
_entity.type
_entity.pdbx_description
1 polymer ?
#
loop_
_entity_poly.entity_id
_entity_poly.type
_entity_poly.pdbx_seq_one_letter_code
_entity_poly.pdbx_strand_id
1 'polypeptide(L)'
;MFDGVHLGHRAVLNLAASAARKDNGMTVALTFPEHPAKFLRPGKEPPLLMDAETKVRDLLEACVDYVVMRPFGKALAEIPAEEFPVSLKDSIPSLRGICVGDNFRFGQDRLGDAGSLRKIGKRL
;
A
#
# COMPACT_ATOMS: atom_id res chain seq x y z
N MET A 1 -4.46 2.13 2.75
CA MET A 1 -5.31 2.38 3.94
C MET A 1 -5.68 1.08 4.62
N PHE A 2 -6.27 0.11 3.91
CA PHE A 2 -6.62 -1.18 4.51
C PHE A 2 -7.52 -1.07 5.76
N ASP A 3 -8.26 0.03 5.89
CA ASP A 3 -9.12 0.27 7.03
C ASP A 3 -10.36 -0.64 6.95
N GLY A 4 -10.73 -1.26 8.08
CA GLY A 4 -11.69 -2.36 8.18
C GLY A 4 -11.34 -3.72 7.52
N VAL A 5 -10.18 -3.89 6.83
CA VAL A 5 -9.75 -5.14 6.15
C VAL A 5 -10.89 -5.92 5.46
N HIS A 6 -11.80 -5.20 4.82
CA HIS A 6 -13.01 -5.77 4.22
C HIS A 6 -12.71 -6.71 3.03
N LEU A 7 -13.74 -7.35 2.48
CA LEU A 7 -13.59 -8.35 1.40
C LEU A 7 -12.75 -7.86 0.21
N GLY A 8 -12.93 -6.62 -0.24
CA GLY A 8 -12.10 -6.02 -1.30
C GLY A 8 -10.61 -5.93 -0.95
N HIS A 9 -10.27 -5.60 0.29
CA HIS A 9 -8.89 -5.61 0.78
C HIS A 9 -8.33 -7.02 0.80
N ARG A 10 -9.09 -7.98 1.34
CA ARG A 10 -8.69 -9.40 1.40
C ARG A 10 -8.44 -9.98 0.02
N ALA A 11 -9.19 -9.57 -1.01
CA ALA A 11 -8.93 -9.97 -2.39
C ALA A 11 -7.54 -9.53 -2.89
N VAL A 12 -7.14 -8.28 -2.62
CA VAL A 12 -5.80 -7.76 -2.97
C VAL A 12 -4.71 -8.51 -2.20
N LEU A 13 -4.90 -8.74 -0.90
CA LEU A 13 -3.93 -9.44 -0.04
C LEU A 13 -3.77 -10.90 -0.46
N ASN A 14 -4.86 -11.60 -0.75
CA ASN A 14 -4.84 -12.99 -1.22
C ASN A 14 -4.12 -13.14 -2.57
N LEU A 15 -4.29 -12.17 -3.47
CA LEU A 15 -3.56 -12.14 -4.74
C LEU A 15 -2.06 -11.98 -4.50
N ALA A 16 -1.67 -11.03 -3.64
CA ALA A 16 -0.27 -10.79 -3.28
C ALA A 16 0.35 -12.04 -2.63
N ALA A 17 -0.33 -12.65 -1.66
CA ALA A 17 0.14 -13.85 -0.97
C ALA A 17 0.27 -15.05 -1.91
N SER A 18 -0.69 -15.22 -2.82
CA SER A 18 -0.63 -16.29 -3.82
C SER A 18 0.50 -16.09 -4.82
N ALA A 19 0.82 -14.84 -5.19
CA ALA A 19 1.97 -14.54 -6.04
C ALA A 19 3.30 -14.77 -5.30
N ALA A 20 3.42 -14.29 -4.06
CA ALA A 20 4.63 -14.45 -3.25
C ALA A 20 4.95 -15.93 -3.00
N ARG A 21 3.96 -16.75 -2.64
CA ARG A 21 4.15 -18.19 -2.40
C ARG A 21 4.70 -18.95 -3.61
N LYS A 22 4.32 -18.57 -4.84
CA LYS A 22 4.83 -19.21 -6.06
C LYS A 22 6.34 -19.06 -6.21
N ASP A 23 6.90 -17.99 -5.66
CA ASP A 23 8.31 -17.65 -5.74
C ASP A 23 9.04 -17.85 -4.38
N ASN A 24 8.43 -18.56 -3.42
CA ASN A 24 8.92 -18.68 -2.03
C ASN A 24 9.23 -17.32 -1.37
N GLY A 25 8.48 -16.29 -1.74
CA GLY A 25 8.61 -14.93 -1.23
C GLY A 25 7.71 -14.66 -0.03
N MET A 26 7.89 -13.46 0.54
CA MET A 26 7.07 -12.94 1.64
C MET A 26 6.09 -11.86 1.13
N THR A 27 4.96 -11.74 1.80
CA THR A 27 3.92 -10.75 1.53
C THR A 27 3.99 -9.63 2.55
N VAL A 28 4.03 -8.39 2.06
CA VAL A 28 4.12 -7.21 2.92
C VAL A 28 2.94 -6.27 2.64
N ALA A 29 2.20 -5.89 3.67
CA ALA A 29 1.19 -4.84 3.58
C ALA A 29 1.79 -3.50 4.00
N LEU A 30 1.95 -2.58 3.04
CA LEU A 30 2.28 -1.18 3.34
C LEU A 30 0.99 -0.40 3.59
N THR A 31 0.86 0.21 4.76
CA THR A 31 -0.33 0.98 5.12
C THR A 31 -0.03 2.12 6.09
N PHE A 32 -1.08 2.83 6.50
CA PHE A 32 -0.99 4.04 7.32
C PHE A 32 -1.68 3.84 8.68
N PRO A 33 -1.05 4.29 9.79
CA PRO A 33 -1.70 4.27 11.10
C PRO A 33 -2.89 5.25 11.14
N GLU A 34 -2.75 6.39 10.47
CA GLU A 34 -3.78 7.44 10.37
C GLU A 34 -4.25 7.61 8.92
N HIS A 35 -5.45 8.17 8.73
CA HIS A 35 -5.94 8.46 7.39
C HIS A 35 -5.04 9.53 6.72
N PRO A 36 -4.51 9.34 5.48
CA PRO A 36 -3.68 10.34 4.79
C PRO A 36 -4.33 11.73 4.67
N ALA A 37 -5.66 11.79 4.61
CA ALA A 37 -6.40 13.05 4.66
C ALA A 37 -6.14 13.87 5.94
N LYS A 38 -5.72 13.29 7.05
CA LYS A 38 -5.35 14.04 8.25
C LYS A 38 -4.19 15.00 7.98
N PHE A 39 -3.25 14.58 7.13
CA PHE A 39 -2.16 15.43 6.66
C PHE A 39 -2.59 16.33 5.49
N LEU A 40 -3.29 15.78 4.50
CA LEU A 40 -3.63 16.50 3.26
C LEU A 40 -4.74 17.55 3.45
N ARG A 41 -5.68 17.31 4.38
CA ARG A 41 -6.89 18.09 4.63
C ARG A 41 -7.27 17.99 6.12
N PRO A 42 -6.45 18.57 7.02
CA PRO A 42 -6.67 18.44 8.47
C PRO A 42 -8.09 18.83 8.87
N GLY A 43 -8.75 18.00 9.69
CA GLY A 43 -10.12 18.20 10.16
C GLY A 43 -11.21 17.74 9.18
N LYS A 44 -10.84 17.17 8.02
CA LYS A 44 -11.76 16.60 7.02
C LYS A 44 -11.45 15.13 6.71
N GLU A 45 -10.65 14.49 7.54
CA GLU A 45 -10.41 13.06 7.45
C GLU A 45 -11.66 12.25 7.81
N PRO A 46 -11.95 11.16 7.08
CA PRO A 46 -12.94 10.18 7.51
C PRO A 46 -12.54 9.56 8.87
N PRO A 47 -13.51 9.20 9.72
CA PRO A 47 -13.23 8.41 10.91
C PRO A 47 -12.64 7.06 10.50
N LEU A 48 -11.72 6.54 11.31
CA LEU A 48 -11.18 5.19 11.13
C LEU A 48 -12.18 4.16 11.63
N LEU A 49 -12.32 3.05 10.91
CA LEU A 49 -13.13 1.91 11.32
C LEU A 49 -12.45 1.09 12.42
N MET A 50 -11.12 1.17 12.52
CA MET A 50 -10.34 0.46 13.52
C MET A 50 -9.02 1.18 13.82
N ASP A 51 -8.47 0.92 15.00
CA ASP A 51 -7.15 1.42 15.38
C ASP A 51 -6.01 0.67 14.64
N ALA A 52 -4.79 1.17 14.84
CA ALA A 52 -3.61 0.63 14.17
C ALA A 52 -3.28 -0.80 14.61
N GLU A 53 -3.46 -1.14 15.89
CA GLU A 53 -3.14 -2.47 16.44
C GLU A 53 -4.09 -3.53 15.90
N THR A 54 -5.39 -3.24 15.91
CA THR A 54 -6.44 -4.06 15.30
C THR A 54 -6.18 -4.26 13.81
N LYS A 55 -5.81 -3.20 13.09
CA LYS A 55 -5.45 -3.28 11.67
C LYS A 55 -4.23 -4.17 11.41
N VAL A 56 -3.20 -4.12 12.25
CA VAL A 56 -2.05 -5.02 12.14
C VAL A 56 -2.50 -6.46 12.32
N ARG A 57 -3.23 -6.77 13.40
CA ARG A 57 -3.73 -8.11 13.68
C ARG A 57 -4.54 -8.66 12.50
N ASP A 58 -5.54 -7.90 12.04
CA ASP A 58 -6.45 -8.34 10.98
C ASP A 58 -5.73 -8.51 9.63
N LEU A 59 -4.68 -7.73 9.36
CA LEU A 59 -3.83 -7.92 8.18
C LEU A 59 -2.99 -9.21 8.26
N LEU A 60 -2.41 -9.51 9.42
CA LEU A 60 -1.66 -10.74 9.65
C LEU A 60 -2.56 -11.97 9.50
N GLU A 61 -3.77 -11.92 10.05
CA GLU A 61 -4.80 -12.96 9.87
C GLU A 61 -5.26 -13.09 8.40
N ALA A 62 -5.10 -12.04 7.60
CA ALA A 62 -5.43 -12.01 6.17
C ALA A 62 -4.26 -12.45 5.25
N CYS A 63 -3.40 -13.35 5.73
CA CYS A 63 -2.30 -13.97 4.98
C CYS A 63 -1.16 -13.02 4.58
N VAL A 64 -0.94 -11.96 5.35
CA VAL A 64 0.23 -11.09 5.20
C VAL A 64 1.31 -11.53 6.20
N ASP A 65 2.56 -11.65 5.74
CA ASP A 65 3.67 -12.05 6.61
C ASP A 65 4.19 -10.87 7.46
N TYR A 66 4.21 -9.66 6.87
CA TYR A 66 4.67 -8.44 7.53
C TYR A 66 3.79 -7.22 7.24
N VAL A 67 3.59 -6.37 8.23
CA VAL A 67 2.87 -5.11 8.08
C VAL A 67 3.82 -3.94 8.31
N VAL A 68 3.90 -3.04 7.33
CA VAL A 68 4.66 -1.79 7.44
C VAL A 68 3.67 -0.64 7.66
N MET A 69 3.64 -0.13 8.89
CA MET A 69 2.92 1.09 9.23
C MET A 69 3.82 2.29 8.97
N ARG A 70 3.55 3.04 7.89
CA ARG A 70 4.28 4.26 7.57
C ARG A 70 3.36 5.46 7.76
N PRO A 71 3.71 6.46 8.58
CA PRO A 71 2.95 7.70 8.63
C PRO A 71 2.91 8.40 7.26
N PHE A 72 1.76 8.95 6.90
CA PHE A 72 1.66 9.80 5.71
C PHE A 72 2.08 11.22 6.07
N GLY A 73 3.00 11.80 5.29
CA GLY A 73 3.49 13.14 5.52
C GLY A 73 4.17 13.71 4.28
N LYS A 74 4.80 14.88 4.43
CA LYS A 74 5.42 15.65 3.32
C LYS A 74 6.30 14.77 2.42
N ALA A 75 7.19 13.99 3.02
CA ALA A 75 8.12 13.12 2.30
C ALA A 75 7.44 12.05 1.43
N LEU A 76 6.18 11.67 1.71
CA LEU A 76 5.38 10.78 0.86
C LEU A 76 4.54 11.56 -0.14
N ALA A 77 3.99 12.69 0.29
CA ALA A 77 3.09 13.52 -0.48
C ALA A 77 3.77 14.17 -1.68
N GLU A 78 5.08 14.43 -1.60
CA GLU A 78 5.86 15.10 -2.63
C GLU A 78 6.59 14.13 -3.58
N ILE A 79 6.46 12.81 -3.40
CA ILE A 79 7.13 11.84 -4.29
C ILE A 79 6.44 11.88 -5.66
N PRO A 80 7.13 12.19 -6.76
CA PRO A 80 6.55 12.08 -8.09
C PRO A 80 6.02 10.67 -8.37
N ALA A 81 4.90 10.56 -9.08
CA ALA A 81 4.30 9.27 -9.38
C ALA A 81 5.26 8.31 -10.11
N GLU A 82 6.15 8.83 -10.96
CA GLU A 82 7.12 7.99 -11.67
C GLU A 82 8.22 7.44 -10.76
N GLU A 83 8.57 8.18 -9.70
CA GLU A 83 9.64 7.80 -8.75
C GLU A 83 9.15 6.87 -7.64
N PHE A 84 7.85 6.87 -7.32
CA PHE A 84 7.35 6.08 -6.20
C PHE A 84 7.65 4.57 -6.35
N PRO A 85 7.35 3.88 -7.47
CA PRO A 85 7.65 2.46 -7.61
C PRO A 85 9.16 2.20 -7.73
N VAL A 86 9.91 3.14 -8.30
CA VAL A 86 11.38 3.08 -8.42
C VAL A 86 12.01 3.11 -7.03
N SER A 87 11.64 4.08 -6.20
CA SER A 87 12.14 4.21 -4.84
C SER A 87 11.82 3.00 -3.97
N LEU A 88 10.66 2.36 -4.16
CA LEU A 88 10.33 1.10 -3.50
C LEU A 88 11.26 -0.05 -3.94
N LYS A 89 11.55 -0.15 -5.24
CA LYS A 89 12.46 -1.17 -5.79
C LYS A 89 13.91 -0.93 -5.34
N ASP A 90 14.36 0.32 -5.31
CA ASP A 90 15.70 0.67 -4.83
C ASP A 90 15.85 0.37 -3.33
N SER A 91 14.81 0.67 -2.54
CA SER A 91 14.80 0.38 -1.10
C SER A 91 14.65 -1.12 -0.79
N ILE A 92 14.00 -1.86 -1.68
CA ILE A 92 13.73 -3.29 -1.51
C ILE A 92 14.16 -4.00 -2.81
N PRO A 93 15.47 -4.29 -2.99
CA PRO A 93 15.97 -4.92 -4.21
C PRO A 93 15.30 -6.27 -4.53
N SER A 94 14.85 -6.99 -3.51
CA SER A 94 14.12 -8.25 -3.62
C SER A 94 12.63 -8.09 -3.98
N LEU A 95 12.09 -6.87 -4.11
CA LEU A 95 10.70 -6.63 -4.49
C LEU A 95 10.42 -7.22 -5.89
N ARG A 96 9.47 -8.17 -5.96
CA ARG A 96 9.09 -8.86 -7.20
C ARG A 96 7.75 -8.41 -7.78
N GLY A 97 6.88 -7.83 -6.96
CA GLY A 97 5.55 -7.43 -7.41
C GLY A 97 4.86 -6.50 -6.43
N ILE A 98 3.92 -5.72 -6.94
CA ILE A 98 3.06 -4.82 -6.17
C ILE A 98 1.62 -5.12 -6.56
N CYS A 99 0.77 -5.39 -5.58
CA CYS A 99 -0.67 -5.61 -5.78
C CYS A 99 -1.46 -4.44 -5.19
N VAL A 100 -2.35 -3.86 -5.98
CA VAL A 100 -3.20 -2.72 -5.59
C VAL A 100 -4.62 -2.94 -6.09
N GLY A 101 -5.60 -2.30 -5.46
CA GLY A 101 -6.97 -2.25 -5.99
C GLY A 101 -7.10 -1.26 -7.15
N ASP A 102 -8.15 -1.38 -7.95
CA ASP A 102 -8.35 -0.58 -9.17
C ASP A 102 -8.41 0.93 -8.91
N ASN A 103 -8.97 1.33 -7.76
CA ASN A 103 -9.08 2.74 -7.36
C ASN A 103 -7.81 3.30 -6.70
N PHE A 104 -6.71 2.55 -6.70
CA PHE A 104 -5.46 2.97 -6.09
C PHE A 104 -4.88 4.21 -6.78
N ARG A 105 -4.47 5.18 -5.98
CA ARG A 105 -3.79 6.39 -6.43
C ARG A 105 -2.55 6.61 -5.58
N PHE A 106 -1.50 7.11 -6.21
CA PHE A 106 -0.21 7.35 -5.56
C PHE A 106 0.56 8.48 -6.22
N GLY A 107 1.70 8.83 -5.62
CA GLY A 107 2.51 9.97 -6.02
C GLY A 107 1.86 11.31 -5.71
N GLN A 108 2.64 12.36 -5.93
CA GLN A 108 2.23 13.73 -5.77
C GLN A 108 0.94 14.00 -6.56
N ASP A 109 0.02 14.72 -5.92
CA ASP A 109 -1.29 15.09 -6.46
C ASP A 109 -2.13 13.93 -7.00
N ARG A 110 -1.84 12.69 -6.56
CA ARG A 110 -2.54 11.46 -6.96
C ARG A 110 -2.45 11.18 -8.46
N LEU A 111 -1.38 11.64 -9.11
CA LEU A 111 -1.17 11.49 -10.56
C LEU A 111 -0.89 10.04 -10.98
N GLY A 112 -0.44 9.18 -10.06
CA GLY A 112 -0.26 7.76 -10.30
C GLY A 112 -1.53 6.94 -10.10
N ASP A 113 -1.70 5.88 -10.89
CA ASP A 113 -2.78 4.89 -10.77
C ASP A 113 -2.33 3.47 -11.12
N ALA A 114 -3.21 2.48 -10.98
CA ALA A 114 -2.90 1.09 -11.30
C ALA A 114 -2.36 0.89 -12.73
N GLY A 115 -2.80 1.72 -13.69
CA GLY A 115 -2.32 1.69 -15.07
C GLY A 115 -0.89 2.21 -15.20
N SER A 116 -0.59 3.37 -14.60
CA SER A 116 0.77 3.92 -14.60
C SER A 116 1.73 3.03 -13.82
N LEU A 117 1.31 2.47 -12.68
CA LEU A 117 2.09 1.51 -11.88
C LEU A 117 2.49 0.29 -12.72
N ARG A 118 1.55 -0.28 -13.49
CA ARG A 118 1.83 -1.40 -14.41
C ARG A 118 2.82 -1.01 -15.50
N LYS A 119 2.72 0.19 -16.06
CA LYS A 119 3.66 0.69 -17.09
C LYS A 119 5.06 0.91 -16.52
N ILE A 120 5.18 1.44 -15.30
CA ILE A 120 6.47 1.64 -14.62
C ILE A 120 7.08 0.28 -14.27
N GLY A 121 6.29 -0.63 -13.68
CA GLY A 121 6.77 -1.96 -13.29
C GLY A 121 7.27 -2.84 -14.45
N LYS A 122 6.86 -2.59 -15.71
CA LYS A 122 7.42 -3.26 -16.89
C LYS A 122 8.82 -2.76 -17.29
N ARG A 123 9.25 -1.62 -16.74
CA ARG A 123 10.54 -0.97 -17.02
C ARG A 123 11.56 -1.19 -15.90
N LEU A 124 11.14 -1.82 -14.79
CA LEU A 124 11.96 -2.17 -13.62
C LEU A 124 12.28 -3.67 -13.63
#